data_AF-T1W2B4-F1
#
_entry.id   AF-T1W2B4-F1
#
_cell.length_a   1.000
_cell.length_b   1.000
_cell.length_c   1.000
_cell.angle_alpha   90.00
_cell.angle_beta   90.00
_cell.angle_gamma   90.00
#
_symmetry.space_group_name_H-M   'P 1'
#
loop_
_entity.id
_entity.type
_entity.pdbx_description
1 polymer ?
#
loop_
_entity_poly.entity_id
_entity_poly.type
_entity_poly.pdbx_seq_one_letter_code
_entity_poly.pdbx_strand_id
1 'polypeptide(L)'
;LHTLRYIHTAMTDPGPGQPWFVDVGYVDGELFVHYNSTARRYVPRTEWMAANADQQYWDGQTQIGQGNEQIDHENLDILQRRYNQTG
;
A
#
# COMPACT_ATOMS: atom_id res chain seq x y z
N LEU A 1 5.79 -19.04 -16.69
CA LEU A 1 4.57 -18.41 -16.11
C LEU A 1 5.04 -17.12 -15.48
N HIS A 2 4.42 -15.99 -15.85
CA HIS A 2 4.70 -14.70 -15.22
C HIS A 2 3.53 -14.33 -14.31
N THR A 3 3.79 -13.63 -13.21
CA THR A 3 2.78 -13.25 -12.22
C THR A 3 2.95 -11.80 -11.77
N LEU A 4 1.83 -11.09 -11.62
CA LEU A 4 1.75 -9.79 -10.98
C LEU A 4 0.91 -9.95 -9.70
N ARG A 5 1.41 -9.46 -8.56
CA ARG A 5 0.71 -9.53 -7.28
C ARG A 5 0.84 -8.24 -6.50
N TYR A 6 -0.27 -7.74 -5.98
CA TYR A 6 -0.30 -6.68 -4.97
C TYR A 6 -0.68 -7.26 -3.61
N ILE A 7 -0.10 -6.70 -2.54
CA ILE A 7 -0.41 -7.08 -1.16
C ILE A 7 -0.65 -5.80 -0.38
N HIS A 8 -1.84 -5.67 0.19
CA HIS A 8 -2.19 -4.60 1.11
C HIS A 8 -2.12 -5.15 2.54
N THR A 9 -1.47 -4.41 3.43
CA THR A 9 -1.41 -4.72 4.85
C THR A 9 -1.84 -3.50 5.62
N ALA A 10 -2.88 -3.64 6.44
CA ALA A 10 -3.39 -2.60 7.31
C ALA A 10 -3.39 -3.11 8.75
N MET A 11 -2.97 -2.27 9.70
CA MET A 11 -2.77 -2.62 11.10
C MET A 11 -3.34 -1.50 11.99
N THR A 12 -4.03 -1.89 13.06
CA THR A 12 -4.62 -0.93 14.01
C THR A 12 -3.60 -0.38 15.00
N ASP A 13 -2.60 -1.20 15.35
CA ASP A 13 -1.43 -0.80 16.14
C ASP A 13 -0.16 -1.38 15.49
N PRO A 14 0.48 -0.64 14.57
CA PRO A 14 1.69 -1.08 13.88
C PRO A 14 2.96 -0.97 14.76
N GLY A 15 2.85 -0.40 15.96
CA GLY A 15 3.98 -0.05 16.81
C GLY A 15 4.71 1.25 16.38
N PRO A 16 5.68 1.71 17.19
CA PRO A 16 6.30 3.02 17.01
C PRO A 16 7.03 3.18 15.67
N GLY A 17 6.71 4.25 14.94
CA GLY A 17 7.39 4.63 13.70
C GLY A 17 7.08 3.76 12.48
N GLN A 18 6.21 2.75 12.62
CA GLN A 18 5.79 1.91 11.50
C GLN A 18 4.53 2.49 10.82
N PRO A 19 4.42 2.39 9.49
CA PRO A 19 3.19 2.76 8.81
C PRO A 19 2.08 1.79 9.18
N TRP A 20 0.90 2.33 9.48
CA TRP A 20 -0.28 1.53 9.75
C TRP A 20 -0.84 0.86 8.48
N PHE A 21 -0.49 1.36 7.29
CA PHE A 21 -0.89 0.80 6.00
C PHE A 21 0.29 0.73 5.03
N VAL A 22 0.42 -0.39 4.33
CA VAL A 22 1.45 -0.67 3.32
C VAL A 22 0.81 -1.37 2.12
N ASP A 23 1.21 -0.95 0.92
CA ASP A 23 0.82 -1.59 -0.34
C ASP A 23 2.06 -1.82 -1.18
N VAL A 24 2.28 -3.06 -1.60
CA VAL A 24 3.47 -3.50 -2.34
C VAL A 24 3.10 -4.34 -3.54
N GLY A 25 3.74 -4.05 -4.67
CA GLY A 25 3.56 -4.78 -5.93
C GLY A 25 4.78 -5.63 -6.29
N TYR A 26 4.53 -6.87 -6.71
CA TYR A 26 5.54 -7.81 -7.17
C TYR A 26 5.28 -8.24 -8.62
N VAL A 27 6.32 -8.26 -9.44
CA VAL A 27 6.34 -8.96 -10.74
C VAL A 27 7.31 -10.12 -10.62
N ASP A 28 6.84 -11.35 -10.85
CA ASP A 28 7.65 -12.58 -10.78
C ASP A 28 8.42 -12.76 -9.46
N GLY A 29 7.86 -12.23 -8.37
CA GLY A 29 8.48 -12.28 -7.03
C GLY A 29 9.45 -11.12 -6.75
N GLU A 30 9.71 -10.23 -7.71
CA GLU A 30 10.51 -9.02 -7.52
C GLU A 30 9.62 -7.84 -7.11
N LEU A 31 9.93 -7.19 -6.00
CA LEU A 31 9.24 -5.99 -5.51
C LEU A 31 9.54 -4.82 -6.45
N PHE A 32 8.53 -4.33 -7.18
CA PHE A 32 8.72 -3.25 -8.15
C PHE A 32 8.08 -1.91 -7.74
N VAL A 33 7.10 -1.92 -6.82
CA VAL A 33 6.49 -0.70 -6.26
C VAL A 33 6.17 -0.83 -4.78
N HIS A 34 6.14 0.31 -4.09
CA HIS A 34 5.79 0.40 -2.68
C HIS A 34 5.04 1.69 -2.39
N TYR A 35 4.03 1.60 -1.53
CA TYR A 35 3.35 2.70 -0.87
C TYR A 35 3.27 2.43 0.63
N ASN A 36 3.30 3.49 1.45
CA ASN A 36 2.98 3.39 2.87
C ASN A 36 2.29 4.65 3.38
N SER A 37 1.55 4.53 4.49
CA SER A 37 0.79 5.64 5.08
C SER A 37 1.65 6.73 5.74
N THR A 38 2.96 6.54 5.88
CA THR A 38 3.86 7.58 6.36
C THR A 38 4.23 8.55 5.23
N ALA A 39 4.70 8.03 4.09
CA ALA A 39 5.10 8.82 2.94
C ALA A 39 3.91 9.23 2.05
N ARG A 40 2.82 8.45 2.12
CA ARG A 40 1.58 8.62 1.35
C ARG A 40 1.80 8.83 -0.15
N ARG A 41 2.82 8.17 -0.69
CA ARG A 41 3.23 8.23 -2.10
C ARG A 41 3.70 6.87 -2.58
N TYR A 42 3.34 6.54 -3.81
CA TYR A 42 3.87 5.37 -4.50
C TYR A 42 5.29 5.65 -5.01
N VAL A 43 6.21 4.74 -4.74
CA VAL A 43 7.60 4.83 -5.19
C VAL A 43 8.02 3.55 -5.92
N PRO A 44 8.75 3.67 -7.04
CA PRO A 44 9.37 2.53 -7.69
C PRO A 44 10.42 1.91 -6.78
N ARG A 45 10.57 0.59 -6.87
CA ARG A 45 11.60 -0.19 -6.15
C ARG A 45 12.61 -0.86 -7.07
N THR A 46 12.42 -0.72 -8.38
CA THR A 46 13.33 -1.20 -9.43
C THR A 46 13.66 -0.07 -10.40
N GLU A 47 14.85 -0.15 -11.01
CA GLU A 47 15.33 0.86 -11.97
C GLU A 47 14.44 0.92 -13.22
N TRP A 48 14.02 -0.25 -13.72
CA TRP A 48 13.16 -0.32 -14.89
C TRP A 48 11.81 0.35 -14.64
N MET A 49 11.24 0.24 -13.44
CA MET A 49 9.96 0.89 -13.14
C MET A 49 10.15 2.42 -13.02
N ALA A 50 11.25 2.86 -12.40
CA ALA A 50 11.57 4.28 -12.29
C ALA A 50 11.85 4.94 -13.66
N ALA A 51 12.44 4.21 -14.61
CA ALA A 51 12.82 4.74 -15.91
C ALA A 51 11.68 4.79 -16.94
N ASN A 52 10.63 3.96 -16.78
CA ASN A 52 9.60 3.76 -17.81
C ASN A 52 8.24 4.41 -17.51
N ALA A 53 8.02 4.93 -16.30
CA ALA A 53 6.76 5.56 -15.91
C ALA A 53 6.92 7.07 -15.68
N ASP A 54 5.96 7.84 -16.18
CA ASP A 54 5.94 9.29 -16.05
C ASP A 54 5.34 9.77 -14.73
N GLN A 55 5.47 11.07 -14.47
CA GLN A 55 4.95 11.69 -13.25
C GLN A 55 3.42 11.55 -13.13
N GLN A 56 2.68 11.61 -14.26
CA GLN A 56 1.23 11.47 -14.26
C GLN A 56 0.79 10.07 -13.82
N TYR A 57 1.50 9.03 -14.25
CA TYR A 57 1.29 7.66 -13.78
C TYR A 57 1.50 7.57 -12.26
N TRP A 58 2.62 8.10 -11.75
CA TRP A 58 2.92 8.05 -10.32
C TRP A 58 1.93 8.83 -9.45
N ASP A 59 1.44 9.96 -9.94
CA ASP A 59 0.41 10.75 -9.27
C ASP A 59 -0.93 9.98 -9.23
N GLY A 60 -1.30 9.32 -10.34
CA GLY A 60 -2.48 8.46 -10.39
C GLY A 60 -2.36 7.25 -9.45
N GLN A 61 -1.23 6.54 -9.44
CA GLN A 61 -1.00 5.43 -8.50
C GLN A 61 -1.05 5.93 -7.05
N THR A 62 -0.47 7.10 -6.77
CA THR A 62 -0.51 7.71 -5.43
C THR A 62 -1.94 8.01 -4.98
N GLN A 63 -2.78 8.56 -5.85
CA GLN A 63 -4.19 8.79 -5.55
C GLN A 63 -4.94 7.49 -5.25
N ILE A 64 -4.69 6.44 -6.04
CA ILE A 64 -5.28 5.10 -5.80
C ILE A 64 -4.82 4.56 -4.44
N GLY A 65 -3.52 4.64 -4.13
CA GLY A 65 -2.97 4.20 -2.85
C GLY A 65 -3.59 4.93 -1.65
N GLN A 66 -3.79 6.24 -1.75
CA GLN A 66 -4.47 7.03 -0.72
C GLN A 66 -5.95 6.66 -0.58
N GLY A 67 -6.63 6.31 -1.68
CA GLY A 67 -8.00 5.80 -1.64
C GLY A 67 -8.09 4.42 -0.97
N ASN A 68 -7.19 3.50 -1.30
CA ASN A 68 -7.10 2.17 -0.67
C ASN A 68 -6.77 2.29 0.81
N GLU A 69 -5.81 3.17 1.17
CA GLU A 69 -5.50 3.50 2.56
C GLU A 69 -6.79 3.90 3.31
N GLN A 70 -7.57 4.86 2.80
CA GLN A 70 -8.81 5.27 3.48
C GLN A 70 -9.83 4.13 3.62
N ILE A 71 -10.03 3.34 2.57
CA ILE A 71 -10.97 2.20 2.59
C ILE A 71 -10.56 1.19 3.66
N ASP A 72 -9.26 0.88 3.77
CA ASP A 72 -8.79 -0.08 4.77
C ASP A 72 -8.84 0.49 6.20
N HIS A 73 -8.71 1.80 6.39
CA HIS A 73 -8.99 2.43 7.68
C HIS A 73 -10.43 2.14 8.14
N GLU A 74 -11.41 2.41 7.26
CA GLU A 74 -12.83 2.19 7.55
C GLU A 74 -13.14 0.71 7.76
N ASN A 75 -12.52 -0.18 6.98
CA ASN A 75 -12.68 -1.62 7.13
C ASN A 75 -12.11 -2.12 8.47
N LEU A 76 -10.95 -1.64 8.91
CA LEU A 76 -10.38 -2.01 10.21
C LEU A 76 -11.31 -1.62 11.36
N ASP A 77 -11.87 -0.40 11.33
CA ASP A 77 -12.86 0.05 12.31
C ASP A 77 -14.11 -0.85 12.34
N ILE A 78 -14.63 -1.23 11.18
CA ILE A 78 -15.78 -2.13 11.05
C ILE A 78 -15.44 -3.52 11.61
N LEU A 79 -14.26 -4.05 11.28
CA LEU A 79 -13.82 -5.37 11.72
C LEU A 79 -13.63 -5.41 13.25
N GLN A 80 -12.98 -4.41 13.83
CA GLN A 80 -12.81 -4.30 15.29
C GLN A 80 -14.16 -4.36 16.00
N ARG A 81 -15.15 -3.58 15.53
CA ARG A 81 -16.51 -3.60 16.09
C ARG A 81 -17.19 -4.97 15.95
N ARG A 82 -17.09 -5.60 14.78
CA ARG A 82 -17.69 -6.93 14.52
C ARG A 82 -17.10 -8.02 15.41
N TYR A 83 -15.81 -7.95 15.70
CA TYR A 83 -15.13 -8.90 16.57
C TYR A 83 -15.18 -8.53 18.05
N ASN A 84 -15.89 -7.45 18.43
CA ASN A 84 -15.89 -6.89 19.79
C ASN A 84 -14.48 -6.69 20.34
N GLN A 85 -13.55 -6.29 19.48
CA GLN A 85 -12.17 -5.99 19.83
C GLN A 85 -12.02 -4.49 20.09
N THR A 86 -11.35 -4.17 21.19
CA THR A 86 -10.83 -2.83 21.46
C THR A 86 -9.33 -2.89 21.25
N GLY A 87 -8.81 -1.99 20.40
CA GLY A 87 -7.37 -1.78 20.24
C GLY A 87 -6.70 -1.27 21.50
#